data_AF-A0A645DBN8-F1
#
_entry.id   AF-A0A645DBN8-F1
#
_cell.length_a   1.000
_cell.length_b   1.000
_cell.length_c   1.000
_cell.angle_alpha   90.00
_cell.angle_beta   90.00
_cell.angle_gamma   90.00
#
_symmetry.space_group_name_H-M   'P 1'
#
loop_
_entity.id
_entity.type
_entity.pdbx_description
1 polymer ?
#
loop_
_entity_poly.entity_id
_entity_poly.type
_entity_poly.pdbx_seq_one_letter_code
_entity_poly.pdbx_strand_id
1 'polypeptide(L)' 'MEYIKDETGSTPVLLLDDVFSELDKLRQGFLISFIKNVQVIITCTDYENLYFGDKSTYKIFNVRTGKVYNK' A
#
# COMPACT_ATOMS: atom_id res chain seq x y z
N MET A 1 12.37 9.04 0.61
CA MET A 1 11.42 9.57 -0.40
C MET A 1 11.85 10.92 -0.92
N GLU A 2 12.19 11.87 -0.04
CA GLU A 2 12.68 13.20 -0.41
C GLU A 2 13.90 13.14 -1.34
N TYR A 3 14.92 12.34 -1.00
CA TYR A 3 16.08 12.11 -1.89
C TYR A 3 15.69 11.65 -3.31
N ILE A 4 14.81 10.67 -3.46
CA ILE A 4 14.36 10.19 -4.78
C ILE A 4 13.60 11.29 -5.53
N LYS A 5 12.80 12.08 -4.81
CA LYS A 5 12.08 13.22 -5.39
C LYS A 5 13.04 14.30 -5.86
N ASP A 6 14.09 14.58 -5.12
CA ASP A 6 15.10 15.58 -5.48
C ASP A 6 15.90 15.15 -6.70
N GLU A 7 16.28 13.86 -6.78
CA GLU A 7 17.02 13.30 -7.92
C GLU A 7 16.16 13.18 -9.19
N THR A 8 14.87 12.86 -9.06
CA THR A 8 13.99 12.59 -10.22
C THR A 8 13.07 13.77 -10.59
N GLY A 9 12.99 14.79 -9.74
CA GLY A 9 12.05 15.91 -9.87
C GLY A 9 10.57 15.53 -9.67
N SER A 10 10.27 14.29 -9.28
CA SER A 10 8.89 13.78 -9.20
C SER A 10 8.66 12.98 -7.92
N THR A 11 7.45 13.04 -7.37
CA THR A 11 7.10 12.22 -6.21
C THR A 11 6.99 10.75 -6.67
N PRO A 12 7.78 9.83 -6.10
CA PRO A 12 7.75 8.42 -6.52
C PRO A 12 6.41 7.76 -6.17
N VAL A 13 6.10 6.65 -6.82
CA VAL A 13 5.02 5.74 -6.40
C VAL A 13 5.67 4.54 -5.72
N LEU A 14 5.18 4.15 -4.55
CA LEU A 14 5.66 2.96 -3.83
C LEU A 14 4.82 1.75 -4.24
N LEU A 15 5.47 0.68 -4.67
CA LEU A 15 4.83 -0.62 -4.91
C LEU A 15 5.35 -1.61 -3.85
N LEU A 16 4.43 -2.18 -3.07
CA LEU A 16 4.72 -3.18 -2.06
C LEU A 16 4.10 -4.51 -2.49
N ASP A 17 4.94 -5.51 -2.75
CA ASP A 17 4.50 -6.82 -3.25
C ASP A 17 4.40 -7.85 -2.13
N ASP A 18 3.17 -8.31 -1.82
CA ASP A 18 2.77 -9.29 -0.78
C ASP A 18 3.42 -9.15 0.61
N VAL A 19 4.07 -8.02 0.90
CA VAL A 19 4.82 -7.80 2.15
C VAL A 19 3.98 -7.95 3.40
N PHE A 20 2.65 -7.80 3.32
CA PHE A 20 1.79 -7.96 4.48
C PHE A 20 1.56 -9.39 4.90
N SER A 21 1.63 -10.36 3.98
CA SER A 21 1.50 -11.78 4.34
C SER A 21 2.70 -12.26 5.18
N GLU A 22 3.85 -11.59 5.06
CA GLU A 22 5.09 -11.88 5.79
C GLU A 22 5.21 -11.18 7.16
N LEU A 23 4.34 -10.21 7.45
CA LEU A 23 4.45 -9.36 8.63
C LEU A 23 3.37 -9.65 9.67
N ASP A 24 3.77 -9.63 10.94
CA ASP A 24 2.81 -9.60 12.04
C ASP A 24 2.06 -8.25 12.12
N LYS A 25 0.92 -8.22 12.82
CA LYS A 25 0.05 -7.03 12.91
C LYS A 25 0.76 -5.77 13.42
N LEU A 26 1.72 -5.93 14.34
CA LEU A 26 2.46 -4.80 14.88
C LEU A 26 3.37 -4.20 13.80
N ARG A 27 4.09 -5.05 13.05
CA ARG A 27 4.94 -4.61 11.94
C ARG A 27 4.15 -4.04 10.76
N GLN A 28 2.99 -4.63 10.44
CA GLN A 28 2.05 -4.08 9.46
C GLN A 28 1.65 -2.65 9.84
N GLY A 29 1.25 -2.42 11.10
CA GLY A 29 0.92 -1.08 11.60
C GLY A 29 2.08 -0.08 11.49
N PHE A 30 3.31 -0.52 11.82
CA PHE A 30 4.51 0.29 11.60
C PHE A 30 4.69 0.65 10.13
N LEU A 31 4.60 -0.31 9.20
CA LEU A 31 4.72 -0.05 7.76
C LEU A 31 3.69 0.98 7.28
N ILE A 32 2.42 0.86 7.70
CA ILE A 32 1.37 1.84 7.39
C ILE A 32 1.72 3.23 7.94
N SER A 33 2.24 3.31 9.17
CA SER A 33 2.60 4.59 9.77
C SER A 33 3.75 5.33 9.06
N PHE A 34 4.62 4.61 8.33
CA PHE A 34 5.69 5.18 7.52
C PHE A 34 5.18 5.70 6.16
N ILE A 35 4.04 5.18 5.69
CA ILE A 35 3.44 5.59 4.43
C ILE A 35 2.73 6.93 4.64
N LYS A 36 3.41 8.02 4.27
CA LYS A 36 2.87 9.39 4.32
C LYS A 36 3.28 10.16 3.09
N ASN A 37 2.38 11.02 2.60
CA ASN A 37 2.64 11.97 1.51
C ASN A 37 3.19 11.33 0.22
N VAL A 38 2.84 10.07 -0.03
CA VAL A 38 3.19 9.35 -1.24
C VAL A 38 2.08 8.40 -1.64
N GLN A 39 1.90 8.20 -2.94
CA GLN A 39 1.00 7.18 -3.47
C GLN A 39 1.63 5.80 -3.28
N VAL A 40 0.85 4.87 -2.72
CA VAL A 40 1.27 3.48 -2.50
C VAL A 40 0.28 2.52 -3.12
N ILE A 41 0.80 1.51 -3.81
CA ILE A 41 0.06 0.34 -4.28
C ILE A 41 0.59 -0.84 -3.50
N ILE A 42 -0.33 -1.62 -2.93
CA ILE A 42 0.01 -2.79 -2.12
C ILE A 42 -0.71 -3.99 -2.72
N THR A 43 0.04 -5.03 -3.05
CA THR A 43 -0.54 -6.35 -3.34
C THR A 43 -0.56 -7.15 -2.04
N CYS A 44 -1.64 -7.89 -1.82
CA CYS A 44 -1.76 -8.77 -0.68
C CYS A 44 -2.81 -9.84 -0.99
N THR A 45 -2.61 -11.02 -0.40
CA THR A 45 -3.56 -12.14 -0.50
C THR A 45 -4.72 -12.03 0.49
N ASP A 46 -4.52 -11.34 1.61
CA ASP A 46 -5.54 -10.99 2.60
C ASP A 46 -5.36 -9.53 3.05
N TYR A 47 -6.48 -8.80 3.18
CA TYR A 47 -6.51 -7.41 3.61
C TYR A 47 -7.57 -7.12 4.69
N GLU A 48 -8.39 -8.11 5.09
CA GLU A 48 -9.58 -7.86 5.92
C GLU A 48 -9.23 -7.35 7.33
N ASN A 49 -8.04 -7.68 7.82
CA ASN A 49 -7.56 -7.32 9.14
C ASN A 49 -6.63 -6.10 9.16
N LEU A 50 -6.40 -5.46 8.01
CA LEU A 50 -5.47 -4.34 7.88
C LEU A 50 -6.18 -3.01 8.12
N TYR A 51 -5.65 -2.21 9.04
CA TYR A 51 -6.10 -0.85 9.27
C TYR A 51 -5.27 0.14 8.46
N PHE A 52 -5.84 0.63 7.37
CA PHE A 52 -5.23 1.66 6.49
C PHE A 52 -5.65 3.09 6.85
N GLY A 53 -6.31 3.28 8.00
CA GLY A 53 -6.97 4.52 8.36
C GLY A 53 -8.43 4.56 7.89
N ASP A 54 -8.93 5.76 7.64
CA ASP A 54 -10.30 5.98 7.14
C ASP A 54 -10.49 5.33 5.76
N LYS A 55 -11.67 4.75 5.48
CA LYS A 55 -11.95 4.13 4.18
C LYS A 55 -11.84 5.10 2.99
N SER A 56 -11.89 6.41 3.24
CA SER A 56 -11.65 7.46 2.24
C SER A 56 -10.17 7.60 1.83
N THR A 57 -9.22 7.06 2.60
CA THR A 57 -7.78 7.20 2.32
C THR A 57 -7.25 6.16 1.33
N TYR A 58 -8.02 5.11 1.05
CA TYR A 58 -7.59 4.02 0.18
C TYR A 58 -8.71 3.49 -0.70
N LYS A 59 -8.34 2.78 -1.76
CA LYS A 59 -9.25 2.04 -2.63
C LYS A 59 -8.83 0.58 -2.68
N ILE A 60 -9.80 -0.32 -2.64
CA ILE A 60 -9.57 -1.76 -2.79
C ILE A 60 -9.91 -2.16 -4.21
N PHE A 61 -8.99 -2.88 -4.84
CA PHE A 61 -9.18 -3.48 -6.15
C PHE A 61 -9.07 -4.99 -6.01
N ASN A 62 -10.16 -5.70 -6.27
CA ASN A 62 -10.14 -7.15 -6.23
C ASN A 62 -9.65 -7.67 -7.58
N VAL A 63 -8.55 -8.43 -7.59
CA VAL A 63 -8.01 -9.02 -8.82
C VAL A 63 -8.32 -10.52 -8.83
N ARG A 64 -9.00 -10.99 -9.87
CA ARG A 64 -9.31 -12.42 -10.06
C ARG A 64 -9.16 -12.77 -11.53
N THR A 65 -8.52 -13.91 -11.82
CA THR A 65 -8.32 -14.43 -13.18
C THR A 65 -7.79 -13.40 -14.19
N GLY A 66 -6.84 -12.56 -13.75
CA GLY A 66 -6.23 -11.51 -14.57
C GLY A 66 -7.12 -10.29 -14.85
N LYS A 67 -8.27 -10.17 -14.16
CA LYS A 67 -9.19 -9.03 -14.27
C LYS A 67 -9.33 -8.29 -12.96
N VAL A 68 -9.45 -6.97 -13.05
CA VAL A 68 -9.67 -6.08 -11.91
C VAL A 68 -11.17 -5.83 -11.75
N TYR A 69 -11.67 -5.99 -10.53
CA TYR A 69 -13.05 -5.74 -10.13
C TYR A 69 -13.07 -4.63 -9.09
N ASN A 70 -13.85 -3.59 -9.35
CA ASN A 70 -14.15 -2.57 -8.35
C ASN A 70 -15.23 -3.12 -7.40
N LYS A 71 -15.03 -2.91 -6.10
CA LYS A 71 -16.09 -3.08 -5.11
C LYS A 71 -16.83 -1.76 -4.93
#